data_AF-A0A843DPP4-F1
#
_entry.id   AF-A0A843DPP4-F1
#
_cell.length_a   1.000
_cell.length_b   1.000
_cell.length_c   1.000
_cell.angle_alpha   90.00
_cell.angle_beta   90.00
_cell.angle_gamma   90.00
#
_symmetry.space_group_name_H-M   'P 1'
#
loop_
_entity.id
_entity.type
_entity.pdbx_description
1 polymer ?
#
loop_
_entity_poly.entity_id
_entity_poly.type
_entity_poly.pdbx_seq_one_letter_code
_entity_poly.pdbx_strand_id
1 'polypeptide(L)'
;EADELTAEGEMQRLRDADAWIGFTAEVVHETEQTYLVDLTPVSETIIRPGIRRVNRGFDAVIDATVHATRYVFNHSEELRQHILYDFELIRKCGGEDELAAKQILEEAVGFSC
;
A
#
# COMPACT_ATOMS: atom_id res chain seq x y z
N GLU A 1 -8.55 1.12 -22.69
CA GLU A 1 -9.34 2.38 -22.68
C GLU A 1 -9.88 2.55 -21.28
N ALA A 2 -9.46 3.61 -20.58
CA ALA A 2 -9.99 3.99 -19.28
C ALA A 2 -9.65 5.47 -19.02
N ASP A 3 -10.22 6.34 -19.85
CA ASP A 3 -10.36 7.76 -19.52
C ASP A 3 -11.85 8.01 -19.24
N GLU A 4 -12.20 8.18 -17.98
CA GLU A 4 -13.50 8.73 -17.59
C GLU A 4 -13.30 10.22 -17.30
N LEU A 5 -13.80 11.06 -18.21
CA LEU A 5 -13.83 12.51 -18.01
C LEU A 5 -14.69 12.83 -16.79
N THR A 6 -14.08 13.43 -15.77
CA THR A 6 -14.82 14.13 -14.71
C THR A 6 -14.79 15.63 -15.00
N ALA A 7 -15.71 16.40 -14.38
CA ALA A 7 -16.00 17.79 -14.74
C ALA A 7 -14.81 18.77 -14.65
N GLU A 8 -13.66 18.36 -14.10
CA GLU A 8 -12.46 19.20 -13.93
C GLU A 8 -11.18 18.63 -14.61
N GLY A 9 -11.28 17.53 -15.36
CA GLY A 9 -10.14 16.97 -16.12
C GLY A 9 -10.20 15.45 -16.30
N GLU A 10 -9.27 14.92 -17.09
CA GLU A 10 -9.03 13.47 -17.20
C GLU A 10 -8.30 12.97 -15.95
N MET A 11 -8.84 11.94 -15.30
CA MET A 11 -8.25 11.30 -14.13
C MET A 11 -7.91 9.84 -14.44
N GLN A 12 -6.76 9.38 -13.96
CA GLN A 12 -6.35 7.99 -14.13
C GLN A 12 -6.68 7.17 -12.89
N ARG A 13 -7.12 5.93 -13.13
CA ARG A 13 -7.32 4.92 -12.09
C ARG A 13 -6.48 3.69 -12.35
N LEU A 14 -6.22 2.93 -11.30
CA LEU A 14 -5.69 1.58 -11.46
C LEU A 14 -6.73 0.71 -12.19
N ARG A 15 -6.25 -0.03 -13.21
CA ARG A 15 -7.10 -0.97 -13.98
C ARG A 15 -7.77 -1.98 -13.06
N ASP A 16 -7.00 -2.45 -12.08
CA ASP A 16 -7.31 -3.55 -11.19
C ASP A 16 -7.72 -3.12 -9.77
N ALA A 17 -8.14 -1.87 -9.57
CA ALA A 17 -8.75 -1.48 -8.30
C ALA A 17 -10.09 -2.21 -8.09
N ASP A 18 -10.39 -2.56 -6.84
CA ASP A 18 -11.71 -3.11 -6.49
C ASP A 18 -12.79 -2.01 -6.48
N ALA A 19 -12.42 -0.80 -6.08
CA ALA A 19 -13.22 0.42 -6.18
C ALA A 19 -12.27 1.62 -6.26
N TRP A 20 -12.77 2.75 -6.74
CA TRP A 20 -12.02 4.00 -6.80
C TRP A 20 -12.91 5.20 -6.49
N ILE A 21 -12.27 6.27 -6.01
CA ILE A 21 -12.86 7.59 -5.84
C ILE A 21 -11.84 8.59 -6.40
N GLY A 22 -12.29 9.46 -7.31
CA GLY A 22 -11.55 10.62 -7.78
C GLY A 22 -11.83 11.81 -6.88
N PHE A 23 -10.78 12.55 -6.54
CA PHE A 23 -10.88 13.70 -5.61
C PHE A 23 -10.28 14.95 -6.26
N THR A 24 -10.87 16.10 -5.93
CA THR A 24 -10.14 17.38 -5.95
C THR A 24 -9.46 17.56 -4.60
N ALA A 25 -8.32 18.26 -4.61
CA ALA A 25 -7.42 18.36 -3.47
C ALA A 25 -7.08 19.83 -3.19
N GLU A 26 -7.25 20.25 -1.94
CA GLU A 26 -6.86 21.58 -1.46
C GLU A 26 -5.85 21.45 -0.31
N VAL A 27 -4.69 22.10 -0.43
CA VAL A 27 -3.68 22.10 0.64
C VAL A 27 -4.12 23.04 1.74
N VAL A 28 -4.41 22.49 2.91
CA VAL A 28 -4.82 23.25 4.10
C VAL A 28 -3.62 23.70 4.93
N HIS A 29 -2.58 22.87 4.96
CA HIS A 29 -1.36 23.19 5.69
C HIS A 29 -0.14 22.55 5.03
N GLU A 30 0.98 23.26 5.05
CA GLU A 30 2.25 22.82 4.51
C GLU A 30 3.34 22.99 5.58
N THR A 31 4.14 21.94 5.75
CA THR A 31 5.35 21.93 6.56
C THR A 31 6.53 21.52 5.68
N GLU A 32 7.76 21.65 6.18
CA GLU A 32 8.96 21.24 5.43
C GLU A 32 8.96 19.75 5.01
N GLN A 33 8.18 18.89 5.67
CA GLN A 33 8.20 17.44 5.45
C GLN A 33 6.85 16.84 5.03
N THR A 34 5.74 17.56 5.22
CA THR A 34 4.38 17.02 5.09
C THR A 34 3.39 18.07 4.61
N TYR A 35 2.47 17.64 3.74
CA TYR A 35 1.26 18.38 3.35
C TYR A 35 0.03 17.79 4.05
N LEU A 36 -0.83 18.67 4.58
CA LEU A 36 -2.18 18.32 4.98
C LEU A 36 -3.15 18.83 3.91
N VAL A 37 -3.97 17.92 3.38
CA VAL A 37 -4.79 18.16 2.20
C VAL A 37 -6.23 17.74 2.48
N ASP A 38 -7.18 18.63 2.20
CA ASP A 38 -8.61 18.31 2.18
C ASP A 38 -8.98 17.74 0.82
N LEU A 39 -9.75 16.64 0.83
CA LEU A 39 -10.17 15.93 -0.36
C LEU A 39 -11.68 16.03 -0.55
N THR A 40 -12.11 16.50 -1.72
CA THR A 40 -13.54 16.54 -2.10
C THR A 40 -13.80 15.52 -3.21
N PRO A 41 -14.69 14.53 -3.01
CA PRO A 41 -14.96 13.51 -4.03
C PRO A 41 -15.68 14.12 -5.23
N VAL A 42 -15.22 13.78 -6.45
CA VAL A 42 -15.83 14.24 -7.71
C VAL A 42 -16.46 13.12 -8.53
N SER A 43 -15.98 11.88 -8.35
CA SER A 43 -16.55 10.70 -8.97
C SER A 43 -16.12 9.45 -8.21
N GLU A 44 -16.92 8.40 -8.26
CA GLU A 44 -16.65 7.15 -7.55
C GLU A 44 -17.27 5.98 -8.30
N THR A 45 -16.66 4.80 -8.20
CA THR A 45 -17.23 3.56 -8.73
C THR A 45 -16.66 2.34 -8.02
N ILE A 46 -17.55 1.36 -7.76
CA ILE A 46 -17.18 0.02 -7.32
C ILE A 46 -17.05 -0.88 -8.55
N ILE A 47 -15.86 -1.45 -8.78
CA ILE A 47 -15.56 -2.29 -9.96
C ILE A 47 -15.77 -3.77 -9.62
N ARG A 48 -15.22 -4.22 -8.47
CA ARG A 48 -15.23 -5.62 -8.03
C ARG A 48 -15.82 -5.71 -6.63
N PRO A 49 -17.16 -5.75 -6.49
CA PRO A 49 -17.78 -5.97 -5.20
C PRO A 49 -17.47 -7.39 -4.69
N GLY A 50 -16.94 -7.50 -3.48
CA GLY A 50 -16.61 -8.78 -2.87
C GLY A 50 -16.13 -8.65 -1.43
N ILE A 51 -16.30 -9.72 -0.65
CA ILE A 51 -15.76 -9.80 0.70
C ILE A 51 -14.36 -10.42 0.62
N ARG A 52 -13.35 -9.66 1.04
CA ARG A 52 -12.02 -10.21 1.27
C ARG A 52 -12.01 -10.95 2.61
N ARG A 53 -11.51 -12.18 2.61
CA ARG A 53 -11.28 -12.92 3.86
C ARG A 53 -10.13 -12.26 4.60
N VAL A 54 -10.22 -12.19 5.93
CA VAL A 54 -9.10 -11.77 6.77
C VAL A 54 -7.94 -12.74 6.54
N ASN A 55 -6.80 -12.20 6.10
CA ASN A 55 -5.60 -12.97 5.80
C ASN A 55 -4.40 -12.31 6.51
N ARG A 56 -3.92 -12.97 7.56
CA ARG A 56 -2.78 -12.49 8.36
C ARG A 56 -1.47 -12.39 7.57
N GLY A 57 -1.34 -13.15 6.49
CA GLY A 57 -0.20 -13.02 5.57
C GLY A 57 -0.26 -11.70 4.82
N PHE A 58 -1.42 -11.33 4.30
CA PHE A 58 -1.61 -10.06 3.60
C PHE A 58 -1.42 -8.86 4.55
N ASP A 59 -1.99 -8.93 5.75
CA ASP A 59 -1.80 -7.89 6.78
C ASP A 59 -0.30 -7.73 7.12
N ALA A 60 0.42 -8.85 7.27
CA ALA A 60 1.86 -8.83 7.51
C ALA A 60 2.69 -8.28 6.34
N VAL A 61 2.24 -8.42 5.08
CA VAL A 61 2.90 -7.74 3.93
C VAL A 61 2.84 -6.22 4.09
N ILE A 62 1.69 -5.68 4.53
CA ILE A 62 1.52 -4.24 4.76
C ILE A 62 2.46 -3.77 5.88
N ASP A 63 2.44 -4.46 7.03
CA ASP A 63 3.29 -4.13 8.17
C ASP A 63 4.79 -4.21 7.80
N ALA A 64 5.21 -5.29 7.13
CA ALA A 64 6.57 -5.47 6.66
C ALA A 64 7.02 -4.35 5.72
N THR A 65 6.14 -3.88 4.82
CA THR A 65 6.44 -2.78 3.89
C THR A 65 6.67 -1.46 4.64
N VAL A 66 5.86 -1.19 5.66
CA VAL A 66 6.02 0.00 6.52
C VAL A 66 7.32 -0.09 7.32
N HIS A 67 7.64 -1.25 7.90
CA HIS A 67 8.90 -1.46 8.60
C HIS A 67 10.11 -1.34 7.66
N ALA A 68 10.03 -1.91 6.45
CA ALA A 68 11.08 -1.87 5.45
C ALA A 68 11.43 -0.45 5.00
N THR A 69 10.44 0.39 4.68
CA THR A 69 10.69 1.79 4.27
C THR A 69 11.42 2.60 5.35
N ARG A 70 11.12 2.35 6.63
CA ARG A 70 11.83 2.97 7.77
C ARG A 70 13.21 2.36 7.99
N TYR A 71 13.33 1.04 7.84
CA TYR A 71 14.61 0.33 7.99
C TYR A 71 15.63 0.79 6.96
N VAL A 72 15.22 1.00 5.70
CA VAL A 72 16.11 1.50 4.64
C VAL A 72 16.66 2.90 4.98
N PHE A 73 15.97 3.68 5.79
CA PHE A 73 16.43 5.01 6.21
C PHE A 73 17.39 4.98 7.40
N ASN A 74 17.15 4.12 8.41
CA ASN A 74 17.88 4.17 9.69
C ASN A 74 18.62 2.88 10.08
N HIS A 75 18.42 1.78 9.36
CA HIS A 75 18.97 0.44 9.60
C HIS A 75 18.81 -0.07 11.04
N SER A 76 17.72 0.28 11.72
CA SER A 76 17.44 -0.16 13.10
C SER A 76 17.30 -1.68 13.19
N GLU A 77 18.01 -2.30 14.14
CA GLU A 77 17.89 -3.73 14.41
C GLU A 77 16.49 -4.13 14.92
N GLU A 78 15.80 -3.24 15.64
CA GLU A 78 14.42 -3.47 16.07
C GLU A 78 13.47 -3.59 14.87
N LEU A 79 13.62 -2.71 13.88
CA LEU A 79 12.86 -2.80 12.63
C LEU A 79 13.21 -4.07 11.86
N ARG A 80 14.48 -4.50 11.86
CA ARG A 80 14.88 -5.76 11.26
C ARG A 80 14.15 -6.95 11.91
N GLN A 81 14.04 -6.97 13.23
CA GLN A 81 13.31 -8.02 13.97
C GLN A 81 11.82 -8.02 13.65
N HIS A 82 11.20 -6.84 13.53
CA HIS A 82 9.81 -6.73 13.09
C HIS A 82 9.60 -7.28 11.68
N ILE A 83 10.46 -6.91 10.72
CA ILE A 83 10.39 -7.42 9.34
C ILE A 83 10.51 -8.95 9.31
N LEU A 84 11.45 -9.53 10.07
CA LEU A 84 11.62 -10.99 10.14
C LEU A 84 10.40 -11.69 10.76
N TYR A 85 9.76 -11.07 11.77
CA TYR A 85 8.53 -11.58 12.34
C TYR A 85 7.38 -11.56 11.31
N ASP A 86 7.24 -10.46 10.57
CA ASP A 86 6.22 -10.32 9.53
C ASP A 86 6.45 -11.34 8.40
N PHE A 87 7.71 -11.55 7.99
CA PHE A 87 8.09 -12.57 7.02
C PHE A 87 7.68 -13.99 7.43
N GLU A 88 7.81 -14.32 8.72
CA GLU A 88 7.32 -15.60 9.25
C GLU A 88 5.79 -15.72 9.21
N LEU A 89 5.06 -14.62 9.41
CA LEU A 89 3.60 -14.61 9.26
C LEU A 89 3.20 -14.79 7.79
N ILE A 90 3.87 -14.11 6.87
CA ILE A 90 3.66 -14.25 5.42
C ILE A 90 3.91 -15.70 5.00
N ARG A 91 5.01 -16.31 5.47
CA ARG A 91 5.34 -17.70 5.15
C ARG A 91 4.28 -18.69 5.66
N LYS A 92 3.66 -18.43 6.82
CA LYS A 92 2.69 -19.34 7.45
C LYS A 92 1.26 -19.14 6.95
N CYS A 93 0.89 -17.92 6.59
CA CYS A 93 -0.50 -17.54 6.33
C CYS A 93 -0.75 -16.98 4.92
N GLY A 94 0.29 -16.59 4.19
CA GLY A 94 0.20 -16.03 2.84
C GLY A 94 0.02 -17.10 1.76
N GLY A 95 -0.61 -16.70 0.66
CA GLY A 95 -0.66 -17.45 -0.59
C GLY A 95 0.48 -17.08 -1.53
N GLU A 96 0.33 -17.42 -2.81
CA GLU A 96 1.34 -17.18 -3.85
C GLU A 96 1.68 -15.68 -3.98
N ASP A 97 0.66 -14.82 -3.98
CA ASP A 97 0.84 -13.36 -4.12
C ASP A 97 1.60 -12.76 -2.92
N GLU A 98 1.27 -13.17 -1.69
CA GLU A 98 1.98 -12.69 -0.51
C GLU A 98 3.42 -13.20 -0.44
N LEU A 99 3.67 -14.45 -0.86
CA LEU A 99 5.03 -14.99 -0.94
C LEU A 99 5.88 -14.28 -2.01
N ALA A 100 5.28 -13.91 -3.15
CA ALA A 100 5.93 -13.09 -4.16
C ALA A 100 6.24 -11.68 -3.62
N ALA A 101 5.31 -11.07 -2.88
CA ALA A 101 5.53 -9.79 -2.22
C ALA A 101 6.68 -9.86 -1.18
N LYS A 102 6.77 -10.95 -0.40
CA LYS A 102 7.91 -11.20 0.50
C LYS A 102 9.24 -11.20 -0.26
N GLN A 103 9.33 -11.89 -1.40
CA GLN A 103 10.57 -11.92 -2.19
C GLN A 103 11.02 -10.52 -2.63
N ILE A 104 10.07 -9.71 -3.11
CA ILE A 104 10.35 -8.31 -3.47
C ILE A 104 10.83 -7.51 -2.26
N LEU A 105 10.23 -7.71 -1.09
CA LEU A 105 10.66 -7.06 0.15
C LEU A 105 12.05 -7.51 0.60
N GLU A 106 12.38 -8.79 0.50
CA GLU A 106 13.72 -9.34 0.81
C GLU A 106 14.81 -8.68 -0.04
N GLU A 107 14.54 -8.50 -1.34
CA GLU A 107 15.43 -7.78 -2.25
C GLU A 107 15.59 -6.31 -1.82
N ALA A 108 14.50 -5.65 -1.44
CA ALA A 108 14.52 -4.23 -1.03
C ALA A 108 15.29 -4.00 0.28
N VAL A 109 15.21 -4.92 1.24
CA VAL A 109 15.87 -4.78 2.55
C VAL A 109 17.26 -5.43 2.61
N GLY A 110 17.61 -6.27 1.64
CA GLY A 110 18.93 -6.90 1.51
C GLY A 110 19.16 -8.07 2.47
N PHE A 111 18.10 -8.64 3.04
CA PHE A 111 18.17 -9.84 3.87
C PHE A 111 16.90 -10.68 3.72
N SER A 112 17.03 -11.98 3.98
CA SER A 112 15.96 -12.96 3.86
C SER A 112 15.80 -13.77 5.15
N CYS A 113 14.63 -14.41 5.30
CA CYS A 113 14.41 -15.44 6.33
C CYS A 113 13.87 -16.75 5.72
#